data_AF-O65064-F1
#
_entry.id   AF-O65064-F1
#
_cell.length_a   1.000
_cell.length_b   1.000
_cell.length_c   1.000
_cell.angle_alpha   90.00
_cell.angle_beta   90.00
_cell.angle_gamma   90.00
#
_symmetry.space_group_name_H-M   'P 1'
#
loop_
_entity.id
_entity.type
_entity.pdbx_description
1 polymer ?
#
loop_
_entity_poly.entity_id
_entity_poly.type
_entity_poly.pdbx_seq_one_letter_code
_entity_poly.pdbx_strand_id
1 'polypeptide(L)'
;AILIDWLIEVHLKFELMPETLYLTVNIIDRYLSIEIVTRKNLQLVGITAMLLACKYEEIWAPEINDFVCISAKEYASEQLVAMEHTILNQLKFNLTVPTPYVFLVRFLKAAGSDKEMENLAFFLVDLSLLHYIMIKYSPSMLAAAAVYTAQCTLKKSSPWSKTLILHTGYSEADLKECAHFMVNFHLNAGGSKLRVVHKKYSDPFFGCVAFLSPANLPVDDSCSSSN
;
A
#
# COMPACT_ATOMS: atom_id res chain seq x y z
N ALA A 1 -3.41 8.92 -6.38
CA ALA A 1 -4.02 9.48 -5.17
C ALA A 1 -5.55 9.26 -5.14
N ILE A 2 -6.38 10.01 -5.88
CA ILE A 2 -7.86 9.86 -5.82
C ILE A 2 -8.34 8.45 -6.20
N LEU A 3 -7.83 7.89 -7.30
CA LEU A 3 -8.20 6.54 -7.73
C LEU A 3 -7.87 5.50 -6.65
N ILE A 4 -6.67 5.58 -6.07
CA ILE A 4 -6.19 4.59 -5.09
C ILE A 4 -7.01 4.68 -3.79
N ASP A 5 -7.32 5.89 -3.30
CA ASP A 5 -8.19 6.07 -2.13
C ASP A 5 -9.56 5.40 -2.33
N TRP A 6 -10.16 5.59 -3.52
CA TRP A 6 -11.41 4.92 -3.87
C TRP A 6 -11.27 3.40 -4.02
N LEU A 7 -10.19 2.91 -4.64
CA LEU A 7 -9.93 1.47 -4.72
C LEU A 7 -9.74 0.84 -3.34
N ILE A 8 -9.22 1.57 -2.34
CA ILE A 8 -9.17 1.07 -0.96
C ILE A 8 -10.59 0.93 -0.38
N GLU A 9 -11.55 1.78 -0.75
CA GLU A 9 -12.96 1.57 -0.37
C GLU A 9 -13.54 0.32 -1.02
N VAL A 10 -13.24 0.10 -2.31
CA VAL A 10 -13.66 -1.11 -3.04
C VAL A 10 -13.06 -2.37 -2.42
N HIS A 11 -11.77 -2.32 -2.09
CA HIS A 11 -11.03 -3.38 -1.39
C HIS A 11 -11.71 -3.78 -0.09
N LEU A 12 -12.11 -2.79 0.72
CA LEU A 12 -12.83 -3.03 1.98
C LEU A 12 -14.22 -3.61 1.74
N LYS A 13 -14.96 -3.10 0.74
CA LYS A 13 -16.32 -3.54 0.45
C LYS A 13 -16.39 -4.98 -0.05
N PHE A 14 -15.36 -5.45 -0.74
CA PHE A 14 -15.23 -6.83 -1.17
C PHE A 14 -14.47 -7.72 -0.17
N GLU A 15 -14.06 -7.16 0.98
CA GLU A 15 -13.34 -7.89 2.03
C GLU A 15 -12.08 -8.62 1.52
N LEU A 16 -11.39 -8.01 0.56
CA LEU A 16 -10.26 -8.62 -0.13
C LEU A 16 -9.00 -8.71 0.76
N MET A 17 -8.10 -9.61 0.43
CA MET A 17 -6.79 -9.71 1.08
C MET A 17 -5.94 -8.45 0.82
N PRO A 18 -5.05 -8.06 1.77
CA PRO A 18 -4.13 -6.93 1.54
C PRO A 18 -3.18 -7.16 0.36
N GLU A 19 -2.77 -8.40 0.10
CA GLU A 19 -1.97 -8.77 -1.08
C GLU A 19 -2.65 -8.32 -2.38
N THR A 20 -3.97 -8.56 -2.49
CA THR A 20 -4.80 -8.17 -3.65
C THR A 20 -4.78 -6.65 -3.87
N LEU A 21 -4.86 -5.85 -2.81
CA LEU A 21 -4.74 -4.39 -2.91
C LEU A 21 -3.37 -3.97 -3.42
N TYR A 22 -2.30 -4.55 -2.87
CA TYR A 22 -0.94 -4.17 -3.27
C TYR A 22 -0.60 -4.62 -4.69
N LEU A 23 -1.07 -5.80 -5.10
CA LEU A 23 -0.96 -6.25 -6.49
C LEU A 23 -1.77 -5.35 -7.43
N THR A 24 -2.97 -4.92 -7.03
CA THR A 24 -3.76 -3.94 -7.79
C THR A 24 -2.97 -2.67 -8.08
N VAL A 25 -2.38 -2.06 -7.03
CA VAL A 25 -1.59 -0.83 -7.19
C VAL A 25 -0.37 -1.09 -8.06
N ASN A 26 0.32 -2.22 -7.88
CA ASN A 26 1.46 -2.60 -8.71
C ASN A 26 1.09 -2.70 -10.21
N ILE A 27 -0.05 -3.34 -10.53
CA ILE A 27 -0.55 -3.46 -11.90
C ILE A 27 -0.84 -2.08 -12.49
N ILE A 28 -1.51 -1.21 -11.72
CA ILE A 28 -1.84 0.16 -12.15
C ILE A 28 -0.56 0.94 -12.46
N ASP A 29 0.39 1.00 -11.53
CA ASP A 29 1.60 1.80 -11.68
C ASP A 29 2.46 1.31 -12.86
N ARG A 30 2.63 0.00 -13.01
CA ARG A 30 3.37 -0.58 -14.14
C ARG A 30 2.66 -0.31 -15.47
N TYR A 31 1.35 -0.47 -15.54
CA TYR A 31 0.60 -0.19 -16.76
C TYR A 31 0.69 1.30 -17.13
N LEU A 32 0.49 2.21 -16.19
CA LEU A 32 0.57 3.66 -16.43
C LEU A 32 2.00 4.15 -16.73
N SER A 33 3.03 3.37 -16.38
CA SER A 33 4.42 3.69 -16.76
C SER A 33 4.73 3.47 -18.24
N ILE A 34 3.90 2.69 -18.94
CA ILE A 34 4.10 2.34 -20.36
C ILE A 34 2.95 2.80 -21.26
N GLU A 35 1.77 3.09 -20.70
CA GLU A 35 0.58 3.51 -21.44
C GLU A 35 0.08 4.90 -21.02
N ILE A 36 -0.26 5.72 -22.01
CA ILE A 36 -0.85 7.04 -21.77
C ILE A 36 -2.38 6.89 -21.65
N VAL A 37 -2.89 7.03 -20.43
CA VAL A 37 -4.32 6.85 -20.14
C VAL A 37 -4.99 8.20 -19.88
N THR A 38 -6.12 8.43 -20.56
CA THR A 38 -6.93 9.62 -20.32
C THR A 38 -7.61 9.57 -18.95
N ARG A 39 -7.87 10.72 -18.34
CA ARG A 39 -8.55 10.80 -17.04
C ARG A 39 -9.88 10.05 -17.00
N LYS A 40 -10.64 10.03 -18.11
CA LYS A 40 -11.92 9.33 -18.24
C LYS A 40 -11.78 7.80 -18.13
N ASN A 41 -10.65 7.26 -18.56
CA ASN A 41 -10.39 5.82 -18.58
C ASN A 41 -9.61 5.34 -17.34
N LEU A 42 -9.20 6.24 -16.46
CA LEU A 42 -8.38 5.91 -15.30
C LEU A 42 -9.11 5.00 -14.30
N GLN A 43 -10.42 5.21 -14.10
CA GLN A 43 -11.22 4.32 -13.25
C GLN A 43 -11.38 2.93 -13.87
N LEU A 44 -11.61 2.83 -15.19
CA LEU A 44 -11.64 1.55 -15.91
C LEU A 44 -10.34 0.75 -15.73
N VAL A 45 -9.18 1.40 -15.84
CA VAL A 45 -7.88 0.76 -15.56
C VAL A 45 -7.83 0.28 -14.11
N GLY A 46 -8.23 1.12 -13.15
CA GLY A 46 -8.18 0.77 -11.73
C GLY A 46 -9.04 -0.44 -11.35
N ILE A 47 -10.32 -0.46 -11.75
CA ILE A 47 -11.21 -1.59 -11.46
C ILE A 47 -10.76 -2.87 -12.18
N THR A 48 -10.24 -2.74 -13.39
CA THR A 48 -9.77 -3.92 -14.16
C THR A 48 -8.49 -4.48 -13.57
N ALA A 49 -7.58 -3.62 -13.10
CA ALA A 49 -6.39 -4.03 -12.37
C ALA A 49 -6.76 -4.77 -11.07
N MET A 50 -7.80 -4.32 -10.36
CA MET A 50 -8.29 -5.01 -9.17
C MET A 50 -8.96 -6.34 -9.50
N LEU A 51 -9.77 -6.41 -10.57
CA LEU A 51 -10.34 -7.66 -11.06
C LEU A 51 -9.24 -8.69 -11.37
N LEU A 52 -8.18 -8.25 -12.05
CA LEU A 52 -7.00 -9.08 -12.34
C LEU A 52 -6.31 -9.57 -11.06
N ALA A 53 -6.07 -8.67 -10.10
CA ALA A 53 -5.48 -9.04 -8.82
C ALA A 53 -6.36 -10.04 -8.04
N CYS A 54 -7.68 -9.85 -8.05
CA CYS A 54 -8.62 -10.77 -7.40
C CYS A 54 -8.55 -12.16 -8.02
N LYS A 55 -8.58 -12.27 -9.36
CA LYS A 55 -8.44 -13.55 -10.05
C LYS A 55 -7.12 -14.26 -9.76
N TYR A 56 -6.09 -13.51 -9.36
CA TYR A 56 -4.76 -14.03 -9.12
C TYR A 56 -4.53 -14.43 -7.65
N GLU A 57 -5.00 -13.63 -6.69
CA GLU A 57 -4.72 -13.81 -5.26
C GLU A 57 -5.89 -14.40 -4.44
N GLU A 58 -7.15 -14.18 -4.85
CA GLU A 58 -8.31 -14.59 -4.07
C GLU A 58 -8.73 -16.03 -4.40
N ILE A 59 -9.04 -16.80 -3.35
CA ILE A 59 -9.66 -18.13 -3.52
C ILE A 59 -11.06 -17.97 -4.15
N TRP A 60 -11.79 -16.94 -3.71
CA TRP A 60 -13.14 -16.62 -4.15
C TRP A 60 -13.17 -15.19 -4.68
N ALA A 61 -12.67 -15.00 -5.90
CA ALA A 61 -12.66 -13.70 -6.56
C ALA A 61 -14.09 -13.21 -6.86
N PRO A 62 -14.39 -11.90 -6.67
CA PRO A 62 -15.65 -11.32 -7.11
C PRO A 62 -15.83 -11.45 -8.63
N GLU A 63 -17.08 -11.55 -9.08
CA GLU A 63 -17.39 -11.70 -10.49
C GLU A 63 -17.24 -10.36 -11.23
N ILE A 64 -17.05 -10.41 -12.55
CA ILE A 64 -16.96 -9.20 -13.38
C ILE A 64 -18.17 -8.28 -13.23
N ASN A 65 -19.35 -8.84 -12.96
CA ASN A 65 -20.58 -8.07 -12.76
C ASN A 65 -20.58 -7.29 -11.44
N ASP A 66 -19.86 -7.77 -10.42
CA ASP A 66 -19.68 -7.04 -9.16
C ASP A 66 -18.85 -5.77 -9.42
N PHE A 67 -17.83 -5.87 -10.28
CA PHE A 67 -17.02 -4.71 -10.69
C PHE A 67 -17.81 -3.72 -11.56
N VAL A 68 -18.67 -4.20 -12.46
CA VAL A 68 -19.61 -3.34 -13.21
C VAL A 68 -20.56 -2.62 -12.25
N CYS A 69 -21.06 -3.31 -11.23
CA CYS A 69 -21.95 -2.73 -10.23
C CYS A 69 -21.25 -1.66 -9.39
N ILE A 70 -20.05 -1.95 -8.88
CA ILE A 70 -19.32 -1.04 -7.99
C ILE A 70 -18.81 0.22 -8.70
N SER A 71 -18.60 0.14 -10.02
CA SER A 71 -18.32 1.32 -10.86
C SER A 71 -19.59 2.08 -11.27
N ALA A 72 -20.70 1.91 -10.55
CA ALA A 72 -22.01 2.53 -10.84
C ALA A 72 -22.50 2.29 -12.28
N LYS A 73 -22.13 1.15 -12.89
CA LYS A 73 -22.43 0.79 -14.28
C LYS A 73 -21.94 1.81 -15.33
N GLU A 74 -20.92 2.60 -14.99
CA GLU A 74 -20.23 3.49 -15.95
C GLU A 74 -19.57 2.69 -17.08
N TYR A 75 -19.20 1.44 -16.81
CA TYR A 75 -18.56 0.54 -17.76
C TYR A 75 -19.34 -0.77 -17.90
N ALA A 76 -19.45 -1.26 -19.13
CA ALA A 76 -19.99 -2.57 -19.43
C ALA A 76 -18.92 -3.68 -19.24
N SER A 77 -19.36 -4.92 -19.05
CA SER A 77 -18.47 -6.08 -18.86
C SER A 77 -17.51 -6.25 -20.05
N GLU A 78 -17.96 -5.98 -21.28
CA GLU A 78 -17.12 -6.05 -22.49
C GLU A 78 -15.95 -5.05 -22.44
N GLN A 79 -16.16 -3.89 -21.83
CA GLN A 79 -15.10 -2.89 -21.65
C GLN A 79 -14.07 -3.35 -20.63
N LEU A 80 -14.50 -3.99 -19.54
CA LEU A 80 -13.58 -4.58 -18.56
C LEU A 80 -12.78 -5.73 -19.19
N VAL A 81 -13.42 -6.61 -19.96
CA VAL A 81 -12.73 -7.70 -20.68
C VAL A 81 -11.71 -7.15 -21.67
N ALA A 82 -12.06 -6.12 -22.45
CA ALA A 82 -11.14 -5.49 -23.40
C ALA A 82 -9.95 -4.83 -22.69
N MET A 83 -10.21 -4.15 -21.56
CA MET A 83 -9.16 -3.57 -20.74
C MET A 83 -8.26 -4.65 -20.10
N GLU A 84 -8.84 -5.77 -19.68
CA GLU A 84 -8.11 -6.91 -19.10
C GLU A 84 -7.08 -7.45 -20.10
N HIS A 85 -7.51 -7.70 -21.33
CA HIS A 85 -6.61 -8.10 -22.41
C HIS A 85 -5.50 -7.07 -22.66
N THR A 86 -5.84 -5.78 -22.63
CA THR A 86 -4.87 -4.70 -22.88
C THR A 86 -3.81 -4.67 -21.78
N ILE A 87 -4.22 -4.68 -20.50
CA ILE A 87 -3.31 -4.67 -19.35
C ILE A 87 -2.42 -5.92 -19.37
N LEU A 88 -3.00 -7.12 -19.54
CA LEU A 88 -2.25 -8.37 -19.56
C LEU A 88 -1.20 -8.41 -20.69
N ASN A 89 -1.57 -7.97 -21.89
CA ASN A 89 -0.65 -7.94 -23.02
C ASN A 89 0.50 -6.95 -22.78
N GLN A 90 0.20 -5.74 -22.29
CA GLN A 90 1.23 -4.74 -22.01
C GLN A 90 2.18 -5.16 -20.87
N LEU A 91 1.66 -5.84 -19.86
CA LEU A 91 2.46 -6.41 -18.77
C LEU A 91 3.07 -7.78 -19.10
N LYS A 92 2.85 -8.29 -20.33
CA LYS A 92 3.34 -9.60 -20.80
C LYS A 92 2.96 -10.74 -19.85
N PHE A 93 1.75 -10.68 -19.28
CA PHE A 93 1.23 -11.62 -18.29
C PHE A 93 2.11 -11.77 -17.03
N ASN A 94 3.06 -10.86 -16.79
CA ASN A 94 3.91 -10.90 -15.61
C ASN A 94 3.18 -10.28 -14.41
N LEU A 95 2.32 -11.07 -13.77
CA LEU A 95 1.59 -10.69 -12.55
C LEU A 95 2.24 -11.25 -11.28
N THR A 96 3.09 -12.28 -11.39
CA THR A 96 3.83 -12.88 -10.27
C THR A 96 4.99 -11.96 -9.84
N VAL A 97 4.68 -10.97 -9.03
CA VAL A 97 5.65 -9.98 -8.53
C VAL A 97 5.60 -9.88 -7.02
N PRO A 98 6.70 -9.55 -6.35
CA PRO A 98 6.67 -9.35 -4.91
C PRO A 98 5.94 -8.05 -4.58
N THR A 99 4.99 -8.11 -3.65
CA THR A 99 4.32 -6.93 -3.08
C THR A 99 4.84 -6.63 -1.67
N PRO A 100 4.49 -5.49 -1.06
CA PRO A 100 4.89 -5.21 0.33
C PRO A 100 4.35 -6.24 1.33
N TYR A 101 3.23 -6.93 1.06
CA TYR A 101 2.61 -7.85 2.01
C TYR A 101 3.51 -9.04 2.33
N VAL A 102 4.09 -9.70 1.32
CA VAL A 102 4.97 -10.87 1.55
C VAL A 102 6.18 -10.52 2.43
N PHE A 103 6.69 -9.29 2.31
CA PHE A 103 7.77 -8.79 3.16
C PHE A 103 7.28 -8.37 4.55
N LEU A 104 6.14 -7.67 4.64
CA LEU A 104 5.54 -7.24 5.90
C LEU A 104 5.32 -8.44 6.82
N VAL A 105 4.64 -9.50 6.35
CA VAL A 105 4.34 -10.69 7.16
C VAL A 105 5.63 -11.33 7.70
N ARG A 106 6.68 -11.39 6.87
CA ARG A 106 7.99 -11.92 7.28
C ARG A 106 8.69 -11.02 8.31
N PHE A 107 8.71 -9.72 8.08
CA PHE A 107 9.43 -8.77 8.93
C PHE A 107 8.73 -8.53 10.27
N LEU A 108 7.40 -8.51 10.28
CA LEU A 108 6.58 -8.47 11.51
C LEU A 108 6.87 -9.69 12.40
N LYS A 109 6.91 -10.89 11.80
CA LYS A 109 7.31 -12.11 12.53
C LYS A 109 8.73 -12.00 13.10
N ALA A 110 9.69 -11.47 12.33
CA ALA A 110 11.06 -11.27 12.80
C ALA A 110 11.17 -10.20 13.91
N ALA A 111 10.27 -9.22 13.92
CA ALA A 111 10.17 -8.21 14.96
C ALA A 111 9.51 -8.71 16.26
N GLY A 112 8.89 -9.90 16.24
CA GLY A 112 8.06 -10.37 17.36
C GLY A 112 6.85 -9.48 17.59
N SER A 113 6.23 -9.00 16.52
CA SER A 113 5.10 -8.06 16.57
C SER A 113 3.87 -8.66 17.24
N ASP A 114 3.13 -7.82 17.96
CA ASP A 114 1.75 -8.08 18.38
C ASP A 114 0.76 -7.51 17.35
N LYS A 115 -0.54 -7.73 17.58
CA LYS A 115 -1.58 -7.32 16.64
C LYS A 115 -1.67 -5.81 16.43
N GLU A 116 -1.40 -5.02 17.47
CA GLU A 116 -1.36 -3.56 17.38
C GLU A 116 -0.24 -3.10 16.43
N MET A 117 0.96 -3.67 16.60
CA MET A 117 2.10 -3.38 15.73
C MET A 117 1.86 -3.84 14.28
N GLU A 118 1.25 -5.01 14.07
CA GLU A 118 0.87 -5.45 12.72
C GLU A 118 -0.06 -4.44 12.05
N ASN A 119 -1.16 -4.08 12.72
CA ASN A 119 -2.15 -3.16 12.17
C ASN A 119 -1.53 -1.79 11.87
N LEU A 120 -0.65 -1.29 12.74
CA LEU A 120 0.07 -0.04 12.53
C LEU A 120 1.03 -0.11 11.34
N ALA A 121 1.76 -1.22 11.14
CA ALA A 121 2.64 -1.37 9.98
C ALA A 121 1.83 -1.43 8.67
N PHE A 122 0.71 -2.15 8.64
CA PHE A 122 -0.20 -2.18 7.50
C PHE A 122 -0.79 -0.79 7.21
N PHE A 123 -1.17 -0.04 8.25
CA PHE A 123 -1.63 1.34 8.11
C PHE A 123 -0.60 2.25 7.42
N LEU A 124 0.67 2.17 7.82
CA LEU A 124 1.75 2.99 7.25
C LEU A 124 2.03 2.64 5.78
N VAL A 125 1.94 1.36 5.40
CA VAL A 125 2.05 0.94 4.00
C VAL A 125 0.84 1.41 3.19
N ASP A 126 -0.38 1.24 3.70
CA ASP A 126 -1.60 1.69 3.03
C ASP A 126 -1.60 3.21 2.80
N LEU A 127 -1.11 4.00 3.77
CA LEU A 127 -0.91 5.44 3.59
C LEU A 127 0.08 5.72 2.46
N SER A 128 1.15 4.95 2.36
CA SER A 128 2.19 5.14 1.34
C SER A 128 1.66 4.95 -0.08
N LEU A 129 0.65 4.09 -0.29
CA LEU A 129 0.02 3.89 -1.60
C LEU A 129 -0.65 5.16 -2.16
N LEU A 130 -1.05 6.10 -1.29
CA LEU A 130 -1.70 7.33 -1.70
C LEU A 130 -0.72 8.37 -2.27
N HIS A 131 0.58 8.20 -2.03
CA HIS A 131 1.61 9.19 -2.30
C HIS A 131 2.57 8.72 -3.39
N TYR A 132 2.52 9.40 -4.54
CA TYR A 132 3.34 9.09 -5.73
C TYR A 132 4.86 9.01 -5.45
N ILE A 133 5.37 9.83 -4.53
CA ILE A 133 6.80 9.82 -4.16
C ILE A 133 7.28 8.47 -3.62
N MET A 134 6.37 7.63 -3.13
CA MET A 134 6.69 6.33 -2.55
C MET A 134 6.98 5.25 -3.59
N ILE A 135 6.61 5.46 -4.85
CA ILE A 135 6.86 4.52 -5.96
C ILE A 135 8.37 4.25 -6.15
N LYS A 136 9.24 5.18 -5.72
CA LYS A 136 10.69 5.02 -5.81
C LYS A 136 11.25 3.90 -4.90
N TYR A 137 10.51 3.49 -3.89
CA TYR A 137 10.95 2.48 -2.93
C TYR A 137 10.49 1.09 -3.34
N SER A 138 11.36 0.10 -3.15
CA SER A 138 10.99 -1.30 -3.37
C SER A 138 9.94 -1.78 -2.37
N PRO A 139 9.18 -2.84 -2.70
CA PRO A 139 8.24 -3.46 -1.75
C PRO A 139 8.87 -3.88 -0.42
N SER A 140 10.12 -4.39 -0.46
CA SER A 140 10.88 -4.75 0.75
C SER A 140 11.25 -3.52 1.60
N MET A 141 11.63 -2.41 0.97
CA MET A 141 11.95 -1.16 1.66
C MET A 141 10.72 -0.57 2.35
N LEU A 142 9.56 -0.54 1.65
CA LEU A 142 8.29 -0.10 2.24
C LEU A 142 7.93 -0.95 3.48
N ALA A 143 8.01 -2.28 3.36
CA ALA A 143 7.71 -3.16 4.49
C ALA A 143 8.66 -2.96 5.67
N ALA A 144 9.97 -2.86 5.42
CA ALA A 144 10.98 -2.67 6.47
C ALA A 144 10.83 -1.31 7.16
N ALA A 145 10.64 -0.22 6.39
CA ALA A 145 10.42 1.12 6.92
C ALA A 145 9.13 1.19 7.73
N ALA A 146 8.04 0.54 7.30
CA ALA A 146 6.80 0.50 8.05
C ALA A 146 6.96 -0.23 9.40
N VAL A 147 7.67 -1.35 9.44
CA VAL A 147 7.98 -2.09 10.68
C VAL A 147 8.86 -1.25 11.62
N TYR A 148 9.86 -0.56 11.08
CA TYR A 148 10.70 0.35 11.84
C TYR A 148 9.88 1.51 12.45
N THR A 149 9.12 2.22 11.61
CA THR A 149 8.27 3.35 12.03
C THR A 149 7.20 2.92 13.04
N ALA A 150 6.62 1.74 12.88
CA ALA A 150 5.68 1.18 13.85
C ALA A 150 6.34 0.94 15.23
N GLN A 151 7.54 0.37 15.27
CA GLN A 151 8.26 0.18 16.54
C GLN A 151 8.66 1.50 17.20
N CYS A 152 9.06 2.51 16.42
CA CYS A 152 9.35 3.85 16.94
C CYS A 152 8.07 4.50 17.51
N THR A 153 6.95 4.37 16.82
CA THR A 153 5.64 4.90 17.26
C THR A 153 5.21 4.25 18.58
N LEU A 154 5.40 2.94 18.70
CA LEU A 154 5.11 2.16 19.91
C LEU A 154 6.21 2.25 20.99
N LYS A 155 7.22 3.13 20.81
CA LYS A 155 8.31 3.40 21.76
C LYS A 155 9.04 2.15 22.22
N LYS A 156 9.25 1.17 21.34
CA LYS A 156 10.06 -0.03 21.65
C LYS A 156 11.51 0.40 21.91
N SER A 157 12.19 -0.24 22.86
CA SER A 157 13.53 0.15 23.33
C SER A 157 14.64 -0.04 22.29
N SER A 158 14.47 -0.97 21.35
CA SER A 158 15.39 -1.20 20.22
C SER A 158 14.57 -1.38 18.95
N PRO A 159 14.15 -0.27 18.29
CA PRO A 159 13.27 -0.33 17.12
C PRO A 159 13.86 -1.04 15.91
N TRP A 160 15.19 -1.16 15.82
CA TRP A 160 15.86 -1.89 14.73
C TRP A 160 16.92 -2.86 15.26
N SER A 161 16.47 -4.08 15.60
CA SER A 161 17.32 -5.11 16.21
C SER A 161 18.27 -5.79 15.21
N LYS A 162 19.30 -6.48 15.72
CA LYS A 162 20.20 -7.32 14.89
C LYS A 162 19.45 -8.39 14.09
N THR A 163 18.37 -8.93 14.67
CA THR A 163 17.49 -9.90 14.00
C THR A 163 16.82 -9.28 12.78
N LEU A 164 16.32 -8.04 12.89
CA LEU A 164 15.71 -7.33 11.77
C LEU A 164 16.73 -6.99 10.69
N ILE A 165 17.93 -6.54 11.06
CA ILE A 165 19.02 -6.32 10.11
C ILE A 165 19.34 -7.62 9.35
N LEU A 166 19.45 -8.75 10.05
CA LEU A 166 19.73 -10.05 9.44
C LEU A 166 18.63 -10.51 8.47
N HIS A 167 17.36 -10.35 8.83
CA HIS A 167 16.23 -10.85 8.03
C HIS A 167 15.82 -9.92 6.88
N THR A 168 16.13 -8.63 6.97
CA THR A 168 15.76 -7.61 5.98
C THR A 168 16.91 -7.22 5.06
N GLY A 169 18.15 -7.29 5.56
CA GLY A 169 19.34 -6.77 4.88
C GLY A 169 19.52 -5.25 4.99
N TYR A 170 18.62 -4.53 5.67
CA TYR A 170 18.68 -3.07 5.82
C TYR A 170 19.23 -2.66 7.19
N SER A 171 20.11 -1.66 7.19
CA SER A 171 20.48 -0.91 8.39
C SER A 171 19.40 0.12 8.73
N GLU A 172 19.43 0.65 9.96
CA GLU A 172 18.51 1.72 10.36
C GLU A 172 18.66 2.97 9.47
N ALA A 173 19.89 3.30 9.06
CA ALA A 173 20.18 4.43 8.20
C ALA A 173 19.52 4.31 6.82
N ASP A 174 19.45 3.10 6.26
CA ASP A 174 18.81 2.85 4.96
C ASP A 174 17.31 3.15 4.99
N LEU A 175 16.67 2.99 6.15
CA LEU A 175 15.22 3.12 6.32
C LEU A 175 14.78 4.55 6.61
N LYS A 176 15.68 5.39 7.13
CA LYS A 176 15.34 6.72 7.65
C LYS A 176 14.53 7.55 6.67
N GLU A 177 14.94 7.64 5.41
CA GLU A 177 14.24 8.50 4.44
C GLU A 177 12.79 8.04 4.23
N CYS A 178 12.59 6.75 3.98
CA CYS A 178 11.25 6.17 3.79
C CYS A 178 10.39 6.30 5.07
N ALA A 179 11.00 6.09 6.23
CA ALA A 179 10.35 6.21 7.53
C ALA A 179 9.87 7.64 7.81
N HIS A 180 10.66 8.67 7.45
CA HIS A 180 10.27 10.07 7.58
C HIS A 180 9.05 10.40 6.71
N PHE A 181 8.98 9.89 5.47
CA PHE A 181 7.77 10.04 4.66
C PHE A 181 6.55 9.42 5.34
N MET A 182 6.68 8.19 5.84
CA MET A 182 5.58 7.49 6.53
C MET A 182 5.12 8.23 7.79
N VAL A 183 6.04 8.78 8.59
CA VAL A 183 5.71 9.63 9.75
C VAL A 183 4.94 10.87 9.31
N ASN A 184 5.40 11.55 8.26
CA ASN A 184 4.72 12.72 7.74
C ASN A 184 3.32 12.40 7.22
N PHE A 185 3.13 11.25 6.55
CA PHE A 185 1.80 10.83 6.12
C PHE A 185 0.90 10.51 7.30
N HIS A 186 1.40 9.80 8.30
CA HIS A 186 0.66 9.50 9.53
C HIS A 186 0.22 10.79 10.23
N LEU A 187 1.12 11.76 10.41
CA LEU A 187 0.81 13.05 11.03
C LEU A 187 -0.32 13.80 10.32
N ASN A 188 -0.38 13.72 8.99
CA ASN A 188 -1.37 14.43 8.18
C ASN A 188 -2.61 13.60 7.86
N ALA A 189 -2.65 12.32 8.25
CA ALA A 189 -3.67 11.37 7.81
C ALA A 189 -5.10 11.81 8.23
N GLY A 190 -5.28 12.32 9.46
CA GLY A 190 -6.58 12.77 9.96
C GLY A 190 -7.10 14.06 9.31
N GLY A 191 -6.20 14.92 8.83
CA GLY A 191 -6.53 16.19 8.17
C GLY A 191 -6.70 16.07 6.65
N SER A 192 -6.26 14.97 6.05
CA SER A 192 -6.28 14.74 4.61
C SER A 192 -7.69 14.76 4.02
N LYS A 193 -7.79 15.08 2.71
CA LYS A 193 -9.02 14.87 1.92
C LYS A 193 -9.22 13.40 1.57
N LEU A 194 -8.13 12.65 1.42
CA LEU A 194 -8.12 11.20 1.19
C LEU A 194 -8.14 10.51 2.54
N ARG A 195 -9.34 10.10 2.98
CA ARG A 195 -9.60 9.70 4.38
C ARG A 195 -9.81 8.21 4.55
N VAL A 196 -9.85 7.43 3.47
CA VAL A 196 -10.31 6.05 3.52
C VAL A 196 -9.39 5.21 4.38
N VAL A 197 -8.08 5.35 4.17
CA VAL A 197 -7.06 4.66 4.97
C VAL A 197 -7.16 5.06 6.44
N HIS A 198 -7.22 6.36 6.76
CA HIS A 198 -7.36 6.80 8.14
C HIS A 198 -8.64 6.23 8.78
N LYS A 199 -9.78 6.27 8.07
CA LYS A 199 -11.05 5.72 8.57
C LYS A 199 -10.97 4.21 8.82
N LYS A 200 -10.40 3.46 7.88
CA LYS A 200 -10.16 2.00 7.99
C LYS A 200 -9.44 1.68 9.30
N TYR A 201 -8.32 2.32 9.56
CA TYR A 201 -7.49 2.05 10.75
C TYR A 201 -7.92 2.81 12.01
N SER A 202 -8.99 3.60 11.93
CA SER A 202 -9.70 4.17 13.10
C SER A 202 -10.71 3.18 13.69
N ASP A 203 -11.04 2.10 12.97
CA ASP A 203 -11.99 1.10 13.42
C ASP A 203 -11.40 0.26 14.58
N PRO A 204 -12.19 -0.08 15.61
CA PRO A 204 -11.78 -0.95 16.71
C PRO A 204 -11.25 -2.32 16.27
N PHE A 205 -11.71 -2.85 15.14
CA PHE A 205 -11.18 -4.09 14.56
C PHE A 205 -9.69 -4.00 14.26
N PHE A 206 -9.22 -2.82 13.84
CA PHE A 206 -7.80 -2.54 13.60
C PHE A 206 -7.08 -1.97 14.82
N GLY A 207 -7.70 -2.00 16.00
CA GLY A 207 -7.12 -1.48 17.24
C GLY A 207 -6.99 0.04 17.27
N CYS A 208 -7.73 0.76 16.43
CA CYS A 208 -7.73 2.24 16.40
C CYS A 208 -6.33 2.86 16.19
N VAL A 209 -5.41 2.14 15.53
CA VAL A 209 -3.99 2.53 15.37
C VAL A 209 -3.79 3.85 14.64
N ALA A 210 -4.78 4.32 13.86
CA ALA A 210 -4.74 5.64 13.21
C ALA A 210 -4.71 6.82 14.20
N PHE A 211 -5.11 6.62 15.46
CA PHE A 211 -5.09 7.66 16.50
C PHE A 211 -3.81 7.67 17.35
N LEU A 212 -2.89 6.73 17.12
CA LEU A 212 -1.60 6.74 17.80
C LEU A 212 -0.79 7.97 17.39
N SER A 213 -0.02 8.53 18.32
CA SER A 213 0.86 9.65 18.00
C SER A 213 1.98 9.18 17.05
N PRO A 214 2.20 9.83 15.90
CA PRO A 214 3.27 9.46 14.99
C PRO A 214 4.65 9.43 15.67
N ALA A 215 5.54 8.56 15.22
CA ALA A 215 6.90 8.49 15.72
C ALA A 215 7.62 9.85 15.60
N ASN A 216 8.41 10.19 16.63
CA ASN A 216 9.33 11.33 16.57
C ASN A 216 10.71 10.83 16.14
N LEU A 217 10.99 10.88 14.84
CA LEU A 217 12.29 10.50 14.29
C LEU A 217 13.22 11.72 14.29
N PRO A 218 14.50 11.57 14.71
CA PRO A 218 15.46 12.65 14.61
C PRO A 218 15.70 13.01 13.15
N VAL A 219 15.52 14.30 12.81
CA VAL A 219 15.82 14.84 11.49
C VAL A 219 17.34 14.89 11.35
N ASP A 220 17.90 14.21 10.34
CA ASP A 220 19.31 14.38 10.01
C ASP A 220 19.49 15.73 9.28
N ASP A 221 20.10 16.72 9.93
CA ASP A 221 20.39 18.06 9.40
C ASP A 221 21.44 18.09 8.26
N SER A 222 21.75 16.96 7.62
CA SER A 222 22.86 16.87 6.66
C SER A 222 22.52 17.31 5.23
N CYS A 223 21.31 17.81 4.94
CA CYS A 223 20.91 18.27 3.59
C CYS A 223 20.71 19.79 3.47
N SER A 224 21.15 20.60 4.43
CA SER A 224 21.09 22.07 4.39
C SER A 224 22.44 22.73 4.08
N SER A 225 23.29 22.07 3.28
CA SER A 225 24.60 22.62 2.86
C SER A 225 24.94 22.26 1.42
N SER A 226 24.14 22.75 0.46
CA SER A 226 24.54 22.92 -0.95
C SER A 226 23.58 23.91 -1.62
N ASN A 227 23.75 25.20 -1.29
CA ASN A 227 23.35 26.31 -2.15
C ASN A 227 24.59 26.82 -2.87
#